data_AF-A0A925H2G5-F1
#
_entry.id   AF-A0A925H2G5-F1
#
_cell.length_a   1.000
_cell.length_b   1.000
_cell.length_c   1.000
_cell.angle_alpha   90.00
_cell.angle_beta   90.00
_cell.angle_gamma   90.00
#
_symmetry.space_group_name_H-M   'P 1'
#
loop_
_entity.id
_entity.type
_entity.pdbx_description
1 polymer ?
#
loop_
_entity_poly.entity_id
_entity_poly.type
_entity_poly.pdbx_seq_one_letter_code
_entity_poly.pdbx_strand_id
1 'polypeptide(L)'
;NAAERLVARQMDRLEHSRQLVREGVIARVALTVMQEDLDFRNKALDLARFRARLVDDLAQYARAEEAVDSDEGVQYRAGRIIERFNGSGIFSELDYARISSAFNRQFLRPLPVSARGETATHRALGFDHRGRVDIALNPDQREGVWLRGYLKQMKLPYFAFRAAVPGSATAPHIHLGPPSLRLRTAD
;
A
#
# COMPACT_ATOMS: atom_id res chain seq x y z
N ASN A 1 15.96 -18.28 7.46
CA ASN A 1 14.72 -18.68 8.17
C ASN A 1 14.57 -20.21 8.17
N ALA A 2 13.55 -20.79 8.83
CA ALA A 2 13.36 -22.25 8.89
C ALA A 2 13.02 -22.91 7.53
N ALA A 3 12.25 -22.25 6.67
CA ALA A 3 11.92 -22.70 5.31
C ALA A 3 13.15 -22.74 4.39
N GLU A 4 14.07 -21.78 4.50
CA GLU A 4 15.34 -21.78 3.74
C GLU A 4 16.18 -23.01 4.06
N ARG A 5 16.25 -23.39 5.34
CA ARG A 5 16.95 -24.61 5.77
C ARG A 5 16.27 -25.89 5.26
N LEU A 6 14.96 -25.87 5.01
CA LEU A 6 14.23 -27.02 4.47
C LEU A 6 14.43 -27.16 2.95
N VAL A 7 14.48 -26.04 2.22
CA VAL A 7 14.85 -26.01 0.80
C VAL A 7 16.28 -26.47 0.61
N ALA A 8 17.24 -25.93 1.36
CA ALA A 8 18.65 -26.33 1.28
C ALA A 8 18.84 -27.84 1.49
N ARG A 9 18.24 -28.39 2.55
CA ARG A 9 18.29 -29.84 2.83
C ARG A 9 17.60 -30.70 1.76
N GLN A 10 16.66 -30.15 1.00
CA GLN A 10 16.04 -30.87 -0.13
C GLN A 10 16.93 -30.81 -1.36
N MET A 11 17.56 -29.67 -1.63
CA MET A 11 18.52 -29.52 -2.73
C MET A 11 19.69 -30.48 -2.54
N ASP A 12 20.26 -30.57 -1.34
CA ASP A 12 21.36 -31.49 -1.03
C ASP A 12 20.96 -32.95 -1.27
N ARG A 13 19.74 -33.33 -0.83
CA ARG A 13 19.20 -34.69 -1.06
C ARG A 13 18.96 -34.97 -2.54
N LEU A 14 18.43 -34.01 -3.28
CA LEU A 14 18.20 -34.16 -4.72
C LEU A 14 19.53 -34.28 -5.48
N GLU A 15 20.54 -33.51 -5.10
CA GLU A 15 21.90 -33.55 -5.68
C GLU A 15 22.55 -34.92 -5.45
N HIS A 16 22.47 -35.44 -4.22
CA HIS A 16 22.98 -36.76 -3.88
C HIS A 16 22.24 -37.87 -4.66
N SER A 17 20.91 -37.81 -4.75
CA SER A 17 20.13 -38.78 -5.52
C SER A 17 20.41 -38.71 -7.03
N ARG A 18 20.70 -37.53 -7.58
CA ARG A 18 21.14 -37.39 -8.98
C ARG A 18 22.44 -38.14 -9.23
N GLN A 19 23.37 -38.11 -8.27
CA GLN A 19 24.62 -38.87 -8.36
C GLN A 19 24.35 -40.39 -8.38
N LEU A 20 23.49 -40.89 -7.49
CA LEU A 20 23.12 -42.30 -7.45
C LEU A 20 22.42 -42.78 -8.73
N VAL A 21 21.62 -41.92 -9.38
CA VAL A 21 21.06 -42.22 -10.71
C VAL A 21 22.14 -42.31 -11.78
N ARG A 22 23.14 -41.41 -11.75
CA ARG A 22 24.29 -41.44 -12.68
C ARG A 22 25.11 -42.72 -12.53
N GLU A 23 25.25 -43.20 -11.30
CA GLU A 23 25.93 -44.46 -10.96
C GLU A 23 25.08 -45.71 -11.23
N GLY A 24 23.81 -45.54 -11.63
CA GLY A 24 22.90 -46.64 -11.93
C GLY A 24 22.33 -47.36 -10.70
N VAL A 25 22.51 -46.80 -9.50
CA VAL A 25 22.07 -47.40 -8.22
C VAL A 25 20.56 -47.27 -8.04
N ILE A 26 19.95 -46.16 -8.49
CA ILE A 26 18.50 -45.92 -8.39
C ILE A 26 17.90 -45.51 -9.73
N ALA A 27 16.59 -45.76 -9.90
CA ALA A 27 15.85 -45.40 -11.11
C ALA A 27 15.63 -43.89 -11.22
N ARG A 28 15.68 -43.35 -12.45
CA ARG A 28 15.47 -41.92 -12.75
C ARG A 28 14.13 -41.39 -12.25
N VAL A 29 13.08 -42.22 -12.25
CA VAL A 29 11.73 -41.87 -11.77
C VAL A 29 11.71 -41.44 -10.30
N ALA A 30 12.67 -41.91 -9.49
CA ALA A 30 12.78 -41.50 -8.10
C ALA A 30 13.13 -40.02 -7.93
N LEU A 31 13.75 -39.39 -8.95
CA LEU A 31 14.06 -37.95 -8.93
C LEU A 31 12.82 -37.08 -9.10
N THR A 32 11.80 -37.56 -9.82
CA THR A 32 10.58 -36.79 -10.11
C THR A 32 9.87 -36.37 -8.81
N VAL A 33 9.68 -37.32 -7.89
CA VAL A 33 9.05 -37.05 -6.58
C VAL A 33 9.89 -36.06 -5.76
N MET A 34 11.22 -36.18 -5.80
CA MET A 34 12.12 -35.27 -5.10
C MET A 34 12.11 -33.85 -5.67
N GLN A 35 11.93 -33.71 -6.99
CA GLN A 35 11.78 -32.43 -7.69
C GLN A 35 10.44 -31.78 -7.34
N GLU A 36 9.34 -32.53 -7.32
CA GLU A 36 8.03 -32.02 -6.91
C GLU A 36 8.04 -31.52 -5.45
N ASP A 37 8.68 -32.26 -4.54
CA ASP A 37 8.84 -31.84 -3.13
C ASP A 37 9.76 -30.61 -2.99
N LEU A 38 10.78 -30.47 -3.85
CA LEU A 38 11.60 -29.25 -3.91
C LEU A 38 10.77 -28.04 -4.37
N ASP A 39 9.97 -28.20 -5.43
CA ASP A 39 9.09 -27.15 -5.95
C ASP A 39 8.05 -26.71 -4.92
N PHE A 40 7.46 -27.67 -4.19
CA PHE A 40 6.54 -27.36 -3.09
C PHE A 40 7.22 -26.53 -1.99
N ARG A 41 8.44 -26.91 -1.59
CA ARG A 41 9.20 -26.19 -0.56
C ARG A 41 9.66 -24.81 -1.01
N ASN A 42 9.99 -24.64 -2.29
CA ASN A 42 10.30 -23.33 -2.86
C ASN A 42 9.09 -22.39 -2.77
N LYS A 43 7.89 -22.86 -3.14
CA LYS A 43 6.65 -22.08 -2.98
C LYS A 43 6.40 -21.68 -1.53
N ALA A 44 6.64 -22.59 -0.58
CA ALA A 44 6.52 -22.30 0.84
C ALA A 44 7.55 -21.26 1.33
N LEU A 45 8.78 -21.32 0.82
CA LEU A 45 9.81 -20.33 1.09
C LEU A 45 9.45 -18.95 0.54
N ASP A 46 8.94 -18.89 -0.70
CA ASP A 46 8.51 -17.64 -1.31
C ASP A 46 7.38 -16.99 -0.52
N LEU A 47 6.40 -17.80 -0.06
CA LEU A 47 5.35 -17.32 0.82
C LEU A 47 5.90 -16.79 2.16
N ALA A 48 6.87 -17.48 2.76
CA ALA A 48 7.51 -17.04 4.00
C ALA A 48 8.29 -15.72 3.80
N ARG A 49 8.98 -15.55 2.67
CA ARG A 49 9.68 -14.32 2.31
C ARG A 49 8.71 -13.17 2.08
N PHE A 50 7.61 -13.43 1.38
CA PHE A 50 6.56 -12.44 1.16
C PHE A 50 5.95 -11.98 2.50
N ARG A 51 5.63 -12.91 3.39
CA ARG A 51 5.13 -12.60 4.74
C ARG A 51 6.13 -11.79 5.56
N ALA A 52 7.41 -12.15 5.53
CA ALA A 52 8.44 -11.40 6.26
C ALA A 52 8.55 -9.95 5.77
N ARG A 53 8.57 -9.72 4.44
CA ARG A 53 8.54 -8.37 3.86
C ARG A 53 7.30 -7.60 4.29
N LEU A 54 6.13 -8.24 4.26
CA LEU A 54 4.88 -7.58 4.67
C LEU A 54 4.90 -7.17 6.15
N VAL A 55 5.50 -7.98 7.02
CA VAL A 55 5.67 -7.67 8.44
C VAL A 55 6.69 -6.55 8.65
N ASP A 56 7.80 -6.56 7.92
CA ASP A 56 8.80 -5.48 7.96
C ASP A 56 8.21 -4.16 7.48
N ASP A 57 7.45 -4.19 6.38
CA ASP A 57 6.70 -3.05 5.87
C ASP A 57 5.72 -2.55 6.94
N LEU A 58 4.94 -3.46 7.56
CA LEU A 58 3.99 -3.11 8.62
C LEU A 58 4.67 -2.48 9.84
N ALA A 59 5.84 -2.99 10.25
CA ALA A 59 6.62 -2.45 11.36
C ALA A 59 7.20 -1.07 11.01
N GLN A 60 7.64 -0.86 9.76
CA GLN A 60 8.07 0.45 9.28
C GLN A 60 6.91 1.44 9.27
N TYR A 61 5.72 1.03 8.84
CA TYR A 61 4.52 1.87 8.90
C TYR A 61 4.12 2.21 10.33
N ALA A 62 4.11 1.26 11.26
CA ALA A 62 3.79 1.52 12.66
C ALA A 62 4.76 2.53 13.29
N ARG A 63 6.06 2.42 13.00
CA ARG A 63 7.06 3.41 13.46
C ARG A 63 6.88 4.78 12.83
N ALA A 64 6.49 4.82 11.54
CA ALA A 64 6.18 6.07 10.86
C ALA A 64 4.90 6.71 11.43
N GLU A 65 3.90 5.91 11.83
CA GLU A 65 2.68 6.38 12.51
C GLU A 65 3.00 6.92 13.91
N GLU A 66 3.81 6.23 14.72
CA GLU A 66 4.26 6.73 16.03
C GLU A 66 5.09 8.03 15.92
N ALA A 67 5.93 8.14 14.88
CA ALA A 67 6.67 9.37 14.59
C ALA A 67 5.76 10.53 14.11
N VAL A 68 4.54 10.23 13.66
CA VAL A 68 3.55 11.21 13.20
C VAL A 68 2.58 11.59 14.32
N ASP A 69 2.25 10.68 15.24
CA ASP A 69 1.44 10.97 16.44
C ASP A 69 2.20 11.79 17.50
N SER A 70 3.53 11.89 17.39
CA SER A 70 4.36 12.72 18.27
C SER A 70 4.54 14.18 17.79
N ASP A 71 4.09 14.52 16.58
CA ASP A 71 4.33 15.85 15.98
C ASP A 71 3.02 16.69 16.02
N GLU A 72 2.64 17.15 17.22
CA GLU A 72 1.78 18.32 17.39
C GLU A 72 2.50 19.55 16.81
N GLY A 73 2.31 19.84 15.52
CA GLY A 73 2.96 21.02 14.94
C GLY A 73 2.76 21.23 13.46
N VAL A 74 1.84 22.13 13.13
CA VAL A 74 1.83 22.80 11.82
C VAL A 74 3.15 23.56 11.66
N GLN A 75 3.99 23.13 10.71
CA GLN A 75 4.98 24.02 10.09
C GLN A 75 4.97 23.82 8.57
N TYR A 76 4.56 24.88 7.87
CA TYR A 76 4.79 25.08 6.44
C TYR A 76 6.29 24.95 6.17
N ARG A 77 6.70 23.85 5.55
CA ARG A 77 8.01 23.74 4.90
C ARG A 77 7.79 23.27 3.47
N ALA A 78 8.14 24.13 2.53
CA ALA A 78 8.49 23.71 1.17
C ALA A 78 9.52 22.58 1.31
N GLY A 79 9.15 21.36 0.92
CA GLY A 79 10.02 20.18 1.02
C GLY A 79 9.41 18.93 1.66
N ARG A 80 8.24 19.01 2.33
CA ARG A 80 7.56 17.78 2.80
C ARG A 80 6.80 17.12 1.64
N ILE A 81 7.21 15.90 1.28
CA ILE A 81 6.60 15.05 0.23
C ILE A 81 5.11 14.77 0.54
N ILE A 82 4.76 14.74 1.83
CA ILE A 82 3.40 14.52 2.32
C ILE A 82 3.00 15.68 3.23
N GLU A 83 1.84 16.29 2.97
CA GLU A 83 1.18 17.24 3.86
C GLU A 83 -0.10 16.60 4.42
N ARG A 84 -0.27 16.64 5.74
CA ARG A 84 -1.47 16.15 6.43
C ARG A 84 -2.19 17.33 7.10
N PHE A 85 -3.51 17.36 6.99
CA PHE A 85 -4.35 18.27 7.75
C PHE A 85 -5.47 17.46 8.41
N ASN A 86 -5.54 17.51 9.74
CA ASN A 86 -6.45 16.66 10.52
C ASN A 86 -7.91 17.13 10.54
N GLY A 87 -8.15 18.44 10.33
CA GLY A 87 -9.51 18.99 10.35
C GLY A 87 -10.30 18.62 11.61
N SER A 88 -11.62 18.47 11.47
CA SER A 88 -12.54 17.96 12.51
C SER A 88 -12.61 16.43 12.58
N GLY A 89 -11.86 15.71 11.74
CA GLY A 89 -11.81 14.24 11.73
C GLY A 89 -12.97 13.53 11.01
N ILE A 90 -13.96 14.25 10.48
CA ILE A 90 -15.13 13.66 9.81
C ILE A 90 -15.19 14.14 8.36
N PHE A 91 -15.34 13.21 7.42
CA PHE A 91 -15.59 13.47 6.00
C PHE A 91 -16.82 12.70 5.56
N SER A 92 -17.76 13.38 4.90
CA SER A 92 -19.04 12.80 4.47
C SER A 92 -19.30 13.01 2.97
N GLU A 93 -20.29 12.29 2.43
CA GLU A 93 -20.76 12.49 1.05
C GLU A 93 -21.31 13.91 0.82
N LEU A 94 -21.86 14.55 1.86
CA LEU A 94 -22.30 15.94 1.78
C LEU A 94 -21.11 16.89 1.58
N ASP A 95 -19.99 16.62 2.24
CA ASP A 95 -18.75 17.38 2.08
C ASP A 95 -18.17 17.19 0.69
N TYR A 96 -18.18 15.96 0.17
CA TYR A 96 -17.80 15.69 -1.22
C TYR A 96 -18.65 16.50 -2.22
N ALA A 97 -19.98 16.49 -2.05
CA ALA A 97 -20.88 17.25 -2.92
C ALA A 97 -20.59 18.77 -2.87
N ARG A 98 -20.30 19.31 -1.68
CA ARG A 98 -19.92 20.72 -1.49
C ARG A 98 -18.60 21.05 -2.17
N ILE A 99 -17.57 20.22 -1.98
CA ILE A 99 -16.25 20.39 -2.62
C ILE A 99 -16.38 20.35 -4.14
N SER A 100 -17.06 19.33 -4.68
CA SER A 100 -17.24 19.17 -6.13
C SER A 100 -17.97 20.36 -6.75
N SER A 101 -19.03 20.84 -6.08
CA SER A 101 -19.78 22.04 -6.50
C SER A 101 -18.92 23.31 -6.45
N ALA A 102 -18.15 23.52 -5.38
CA ALA A 102 -17.28 24.68 -5.24
C ALA A 102 -16.14 24.67 -6.27
N PHE A 103 -15.53 23.51 -6.52
CA PHE A 103 -14.49 23.35 -7.51
C PHE A 103 -15.01 23.63 -8.92
N ASN A 104 -16.20 23.11 -9.26
CA ASN A 104 -16.82 23.39 -10.54
C ASN A 104 -17.13 24.88 -10.72
N ARG A 105 -17.68 25.55 -9.71
CA ARG A 105 -17.87 27.02 -9.77
C ARG A 105 -16.56 27.79 -9.95
N GLN A 106 -15.47 27.35 -9.33
CA GLN A 106 -14.18 28.04 -9.39
C GLN A 106 -13.46 27.86 -10.73
N PHE A 107 -13.50 26.65 -11.31
CA PHE A 107 -12.68 26.27 -12.46
C PHE A 107 -13.49 25.91 -13.72
N LEU A 108 -14.83 25.96 -13.64
CA LEU A 108 -15.78 25.63 -14.71
C LEU A 108 -15.58 24.22 -15.27
N ARG A 109 -15.12 23.29 -14.42
CA ARG A 109 -14.87 21.89 -14.77
C ARG A 109 -15.09 20.98 -13.57
N PRO A 110 -15.42 19.69 -13.78
CA PRO A 110 -15.62 18.76 -12.67
C PRO A 110 -14.34 18.55 -11.87
N LEU A 111 -14.50 18.21 -10.59
CA LEU A 111 -13.40 17.79 -9.72
C LEU A 111 -12.75 16.52 -10.30
N PRO A 112 -11.43 16.49 -10.55
CA PRO A 112 -10.79 15.35 -11.19
C PRO A 112 -10.54 14.23 -10.18
N VAL A 113 -11.54 13.39 -9.99
CA VAL A 113 -11.48 12.24 -9.08
C VAL A 113 -10.73 11.08 -9.76
N SER A 114 -9.65 10.60 -9.15
CA SER A 114 -8.92 9.39 -9.58
C SER A 114 -9.45 8.11 -8.94
N ALA A 115 -9.97 8.20 -7.71
CA ALA A 115 -10.59 7.08 -7.03
C ALA A 115 -11.71 7.57 -6.10
N ARG A 116 -12.84 6.87 -6.09
CA ARG A 116 -13.96 7.13 -5.17
C ARG A 116 -14.50 5.78 -4.70
N GLY A 117 -14.33 5.49 -3.41
CA GLY A 117 -14.73 4.20 -2.85
C GLY A 117 -13.91 3.00 -3.34
N GLU A 118 -14.47 1.81 -3.14
CA GLU A 118 -13.88 0.52 -3.50
C GLU A 118 -13.87 0.35 -5.03
N THR A 119 -12.70 0.46 -5.66
CA THR A 119 -12.52 0.06 -7.08
C THR A 119 -12.15 -1.42 -7.14
N ALA A 120 -12.38 -2.10 -8.27
CA ALA A 120 -12.03 -3.53 -8.43
C ALA A 120 -10.53 -3.81 -8.13
N THR A 121 -9.66 -2.84 -8.38
CA THR A 121 -8.23 -2.88 -8.04
C THR A 121 -7.97 -2.85 -6.54
N HIS A 122 -8.80 -2.16 -5.74
CA HIS A 122 -8.65 -2.10 -4.28
C HIS A 122 -9.08 -3.40 -3.58
N ARG A 123 -10.07 -4.12 -4.12
CA ARG A 123 -10.49 -5.43 -3.59
C ARG A 123 -9.40 -6.49 -3.74
N ALA A 124 -8.63 -6.43 -4.83
CA ALA A 124 -7.48 -7.31 -5.07
C ALA A 124 -6.30 -7.06 -4.11
N LEU A 125 -6.25 -5.88 -3.47
CA LEU A 125 -5.17 -5.45 -2.58
C LEU A 125 -5.57 -5.38 -1.08
N GLY A 126 -6.83 -5.69 -0.74
CA GLY A 126 -7.30 -5.78 0.66
C GLY A 126 -7.57 -4.45 1.35
N PHE A 127 -7.80 -3.36 0.61
CA PHE A 127 -8.08 -2.04 1.18
C PHE A 127 -9.58 -1.70 1.15
N ASP A 128 -10.17 -1.37 2.30
CA ASP A 128 -11.55 -0.82 2.40
C ASP A 128 -11.51 0.69 2.26
N HIS A 129 -11.96 1.23 1.13
CA HIS A 129 -11.97 2.67 0.82
C HIS A 129 -13.36 3.34 0.98
N ARG A 130 -14.29 2.76 1.73
CA ARG A 130 -15.59 3.39 1.99
C ARG A 130 -15.40 4.76 2.66
N GLY A 131 -15.99 5.80 2.07
CA GLY A 131 -15.89 7.18 2.56
C GLY A 131 -14.57 7.90 2.24
N ARG A 132 -13.79 7.44 1.23
CA ARG A 132 -12.53 8.06 0.82
C ARG A 132 -12.53 8.43 -0.66
N VAL A 133 -11.83 9.52 -0.99
CA VAL A 133 -11.76 10.04 -2.36
C VAL A 133 -10.35 10.54 -2.69
N ASP A 134 -9.77 10.04 -3.76
CA ASP A 134 -8.51 10.57 -4.31
C ASP A 134 -8.81 11.52 -5.46
N ILE A 135 -8.16 12.68 -5.42
CA ILE A 135 -8.26 13.75 -6.40
C ILE A 135 -6.94 13.84 -7.15
N ALA A 136 -6.98 13.63 -8.48
CA ALA A 136 -5.86 13.67 -9.40
C ALA A 136 -5.37 15.10 -9.66
N LEU A 137 -4.95 15.79 -8.59
CA LEU A 137 -4.34 17.11 -8.65
C LEU A 137 -2.97 17.06 -7.98
N ASN A 138 -1.97 17.66 -8.63
CA ASN A 138 -0.73 18.00 -7.95
C ASN A 138 -1.03 19.05 -6.86
N PRO A 139 -0.63 18.84 -5.59
CA PRO A 139 -0.93 19.78 -4.49
C PRO A 139 -0.43 21.22 -4.69
N ASP A 140 0.59 21.40 -5.53
CA ASP A 140 1.28 22.68 -5.71
C ASP A 140 0.88 23.39 -7.01
N GLN A 141 0.08 22.75 -7.87
CA GLN A 141 -0.53 23.44 -9.01
C GLN A 141 -1.71 24.31 -8.56
N ARG A 142 -2.13 25.28 -9.40
CA ARG A 142 -3.17 26.28 -9.07
C ARG A 142 -4.43 25.67 -8.43
N GLU A 143 -4.96 24.60 -9.03
CA GLU A 143 -6.14 23.88 -8.54
C GLU A 143 -5.89 23.16 -7.22
N GLY A 144 -4.71 22.58 -7.04
CA GLY A 144 -4.31 21.89 -5.82
C GLY A 144 -4.13 22.85 -4.64
N VAL A 145 -3.51 24.01 -4.89
CA VAL A 145 -3.37 25.08 -3.88
C VAL A 145 -4.75 25.58 -3.46
N TRP A 146 -5.64 25.84 -4.42
CA TRP A 146 -7.01 26.26 -4.13
C TRP A 146 -7.76 25.22 -3.30
N LEU A 147 -7.71 23.94 -3.72
CA LEU A 147 -8.43 22.86 -3.04
C LEU A 147 -7.94 22.69 -1.59
N ARG A 148 -6.63 22.71 -1.35
CA ARG A 148 -6.07 22.67 0.02
C ARG A 148 -6.54 23.84 0.87
N GLY A 149 -6.60 25.04 0.31
CA GLY A 149 -7.13 26.23 0.99
C GLY A 149 -8.61 26.07 1.36
N TYR A 150 -9.42 25.59 0.42
CA TYR A 150 -10.85 25.32 0.63
C TYR A 150 -11.08 24.27 1.73
N LEU A 151 -10.33 23.17 1.70
CA LEU A 151 -10.43 22.10 2.71
C LEU A 151 -10.03 22.59 4.11
N LYS A 152 -8.96 23.40 4.21
CA LYS A 152 -8.56 24.04 5.48
C LYS A 152 -9.66 24.95 6.03
N GLN A 153 -10.26 25.78 5.17
CA GLN A 153 -11.35 26.69 5.56
C GLN A 153 -12.57 25.92 6.09
N MET A 154 -12.92 24.81 5.43
CA MET A 154 -14.02 23.93 5.82
C MET A 154 -13.66 22.97 6.97
N LYS A 155 -12.42 23.02 7.47
CA LYS A 155 -11.87 22.11 8.49
C LYS A 155 -12.00 20.62 8.12
N LEU A 156 -11.89 20.30 6.83
CA LEU A 156 -12.01 18.93 6.33
C LEU A 156 -10.64 18.23 6.28
N PRO A 157 -10.53 16.98 6.77
CA PRO A 157 -9.27 16.24 6.77
C PRO A 157 -8.80 15.91 5.34
N TYR A 158 -7.49 16.03 5.11
CA TYR A 158 -6.88 15.58 3.85
C TYR A 158 -5.39 15.22 4.00
N PHE A 159 -4.91 14.45 3.03
CA PHE A 159 -3.48 14.26 2.74
C PHE A 159 -3.17 14.80 1.36
N ALA A 160 -2.01 15.45 1.21
CA ALA A 160 -1.51 15.95 -0.06
C ALA A 160 -0.15 15.34 -0.34
N PHE A 161 -0.10 14.50 -1.37
CA PHE A 161 1.10 13.80 -1.84
C PHE A 161 1.71 14.57 -3.00
N ARG A 162 2.96 15.03 -2.85
CA ARG A 162 3.69 15.80 -3.88
C ARG A 162 4.54 14.93 -4.81
N ALA A 163 4.75 13.66 -4.45
CA ALA A 163 5.49 12.69 -5.23
C ALA A 163 4.95 11.28 -4.94
N ALA A 164 5.45 10.28 -5.68
CA ALA A 164 5.26 8.89 -5.31
C ALA A 164 5.92 8.62 -3.95
N VAL A 165 5.21 7.90 -3.08
CA VAL A 165 5.65 7.47 -1.76
C VAL A 165 5.51 5.95 -1.73
N PRO A 166 6.62 5.20 -1.61
CA PRO A 166 6.59 3.74 -1.55
C PRO A 166 5.56 3.24 -0.54
N GLY A 167 4.64 2.40 -1.03
CA GLY A 167 3.57 1.77 -0.25
C GLY A 167 2.47 2.69 0.29
N SER A 168 2.41 3.95 -0.17
CA SER A 168 1.34 4.90 0.19
C SER A 168 0.73 5.59 -1.04
N ALA A 169 1.55 6.15 -1.94
CA ALA A 169 1.09 6.92 -3.09
C ALA A 169 1.90 6.58 -4.35
N THR A 170 1.23 6.32 -5.47
CA THR A 170 1.91 6.01 -6.74
C THR A 170 2.22 7.25 -7.57
N ALA A 171 1.53 8.36 -7.31
CA ALA A 171 1.69 9.64 -8.01
C ALA A 171 1.21 10.81 -7.13
N PRO A 172 1.54 12.08 -7.48
CA PRO A 172 1.02 13.25 -6.77
C PRO A 172 -0.52 13.33 -6.84
N HIS A 173 -1.17 13.45 -5.70
CA HIS A 173 -2.63 13.56 -5.58
C HIS A 173 -3.04 14.14 -4.21
N ILE A 174 -4.32 14.46 -4.05
CA ILE A 174 -4.91 14.86 -2.77
C ILE A 174 -5.93 13.80 -2.35
N HIS A 175 -5.76 13.24 -1.16
CA HIS A 175 -6.66 12.26 -0.55
C HIS A 175 -7.62 12.96 0.43
N LEU A 176 -8.92 12.70 0.30
CA LEU A 176 -9.98 13.21 1.17
C LEU A 176 -10.50 12.11 2.09
N GLY A 177 -10.67 12.44 3.36
CA GLY A 177 -11.18 11.53 4.38
C GLY A 177 -10.13 11.07 5.40
N PRO A 178 -10.54 10.24 6.37
CA PRO A 178 -9.65 9.71 7.39
C PRO A 178 -8.55 8.84 6.75
N PRO A 179 -7.37 8.71 7.40
CA PRO A 179 -6.32 7.81 6.92
C PRO A 179 -6.87 6.42 6.66
N SER A 180 -6.33 5.76 5.63
CA SER A 180 -6.79 4.44 5.25
C SER A 180 -6.42 3.41 6.30
N LEU A 181 -7.36 3.06 7.18
CA LEU A 181 -7.21 1.92 8.09
C LEU A 181 -7.16 0.65 7.23
N ARG A 182 -6.05 -0.10 7.29
CA ARG A 182 -6.04 -1.47 6.79
C ARG A 182 -7.10 -2.26 7.55
N LEU A 183 -7.95 -2.97 6.82
CA LEU A 183 -8.75 -4.02 7.43
C LEU A 183 -7.77 -5.01 8.07
N ARG A 184 -7.79 -5.11 9.41
CA ARG A 184 -7.29 -6.32 10.07
C ARG A 184 -8.10 -7.45 9.46
N THR A 185 -7.44 -8.35 8.73
CA THR A 185 -8.02 -9.65 8.45
C THR A 185 -8.21 -10.29 9.83
N ALA A 186 -9.46 -10.46 10.25
CA ALA A 186 -9.78 -11.22 11.45
C ALA A 186 -9.37 -12.68 11.19
N ASP A 187 -8.74 -13.29 12.19
CA ASP A 187 -8.42 -14.72 12.24
C ASP A 187 -9.67 -15.61 12.13
#